data_AF-A0A6M1N6T3-F1
#
_entry.id   AF-A0A6M1N6T3-F1
#
_cell.length_a   1.000
_cell.length_b   1.000
_cell.length_c   1.000
_cell.angle_alpha   90.00
_cell.angle_beta   90.00
_cell.angle_gamma   90.00
#
_symmetry.space_group_name_H-M   'P 1'
#
loop_
_entity.id
_entity.type
_entity.pdbx_description
1 polymer ?
#
loop_
_entity_poly.entity_id
_entity_poly.type
_entity_poly.pdbx_seq_one_letter_code
_entity_poly.pdbx_strand_id
1 'polypeptide(L)'
;MKAFINRILTGLLLLIVFSCQDKLFVEDLAGFDPNSNLPLYEITLTNPGQNAAMTYLDLGSGEIYNYTDATKHPEKIDFIYLWGTSSGANLVSPDNIARLNEWGSGQNVNANWFIKNKTTFIRLAKEAVPTDFYSNVHSMADVKNAYASLKVLVEAQPDYNPTLHGEGNQLRNIQVGDLLGIKTSKQVYAIAKVQSLATGNAGSISLAIKADKSAEVQVEPIAPSEVYSSFDIDMDMLEDLTGKSLLDLSDGTGYTVTEGYYNQSVIDAVFYHDGQDMTVSAPSQDIPMLNEDVIEIQGDWTRRIETKFIRLKASTETDTKWNRTYKNSQIKELFNTSKAVVEGYDDYAVDLYGPANSVKGIQTGDVILYFSEDRNIYGMIRVTDSGPDFLKAQAKVNIYDKGELVPPVLHEFTSTGAGSSTAAYVDFKTGNVYTTEAEGEANVADIDIISVRGSSSGNNLFPTTSDATAGAWYASWGTRMATWPNRNAAEIYGYLGDTTPAHWWELYHDLKEDQTMWDDFQTATAGVTPVQRLRETSVSTGPKFNKTVIFIHCLDRKLLVALKVKERLAESITYRYKIIELE
;
A
#
# COMPACT_ATOMS: atom_id res chain seq x y z
N MET A 1 87.16 3.79 -19.38
CA MET A 1 87.17 2.53 -18.59
C MET A 1 86.39 2.61 -17.27
N LYS A 2 86.41 3.73 -16.51
CA LYS A 2 85.60 3.87 -15.27
C LYS A 2 84.07 3.93 -15.47
N ALA A 3 83.58 4.33 -16.65
CA ALA A 3 82.14 4.38 -16.93
C ALA A 3 81.50 3.01 -17.28
N PHE A 4 82.31 2.01 -17.62
CA PHE A 4 81.79 0.69 -18.02
C PHE A 4 81.64 -0.26 -16.82
N ILE A 5 82.45 -0.09 -15.77
CA ILE A 5 82.38 -0.90 -14.54
C ILE A 5 81.17 -0.52 -13.68
N ASN A 6 80.73 0.75 -13.69
CA ASN A 6 79.53 1.15 -12.94
C ASN A 6 78.21 0.61 -13.51
N ARG A 7 78.13 0.29 -14.81
CA ARG A 7 76.90 -0.28 -15.38
C ARG A 7 76.74 -1.77 -15.08
N ILE A 8 77.84 -2.50 -14.91
CA ILE A 8 77.81 -3.91 -14.52
C ILE A 8 77.49 -4.05 -13.02
N LEU A 9 77.97 -3.12 -12.17
CA LEU A 9 77.66 -3.16 -10.74
C LEU A 9 76.20 -2.78 -10.42
N THR A 10 75.59 -1.84 -11.16
CA THR A 10 74.15 -1.50 -10.97
C THR A 10 73.22 -2.58 -11.52
N GLY A 11 73.62 -3.30 -12.58
CA GLY A 11 72.88 -4.45 -13.09
C GLY A 11 72.93 -5.67 -12.16
N LEU A 12 74.05 -5.91 -11.47
CA LEU A 12 74.18 -7.02 -10.54
C LEU A 12 73.49 -6.76 -9.19
N LEU A 13 73.39 -5.49 -8.75
CA LEU A 13 72.66 -5.14 -7.51
C LEU A 13 71.13 -5.20 -7.68
N LEU A 14 70.61 -5.05 -8.90
CA LEU A 14 69.17 -5.21 -9.21
C LEU A 14 68.72 -6.67 -9.36
N LEU A 15 69.67 -7.61 -9.48
CA LEU A 15 69.40 -9.05 -9.56
C LEU A 15 69.44 -9.77 -8.20
N ILE A 16 69.89 -9.11 -7.13
CA ILE A 16 69.99 -9.70 -5.78
C ILE A 16 68.82 -9.26 -4.86
N VAL A 17 67.99 -8.29 -5.27
CA VAL A 17 66.80 -7.87 -4.49
C VAL A 17 65.53 -8.68 -4.85
N PHE A 18 65.61 -9.64 -5.78
CA PHE A 18 64.52 -10.57 -6.11
C PHE A 18 64.74 -12.01 -5.64
N SER A 19 65.72 -12.30 -4.77
CA SER A 19 66.00 -13.68 -4.30
C SER A 19 65.44 -14.02 -2.91
N CYS A 20 64.27 -13.49 -2.56
CA CYS A 20 63.48 -13.91 -1.40
C CYS A 20 61.98 -13.70 -1.67
N GLN A 21 61.48 -14.39 -2.69
CA GLN A 21 60.13 -14.91 -2.61
C GLN A 21 60.27 -16.42 -2.68
N ASP A 22 59.97 -17.06 -1.56
CA ASP A 22 59.74 -18.48 -1.51
C ASP A 22 58.85 -18.88 -2.69
N LYS A 23 59.29 -19.92 -3.39
CA LYS A 23 58.51 -20.60 -4.40
C LYS A 23 57.21 -21.10 -3.77
N LEU A 24 56.17 -20.28 -3.85
CA LEU A 24 54.77 -20.68 -3.90
C LEU A 24 54.33 -20.68 -5.37
N PHE A 25 55.06 -21.39 -6.22
CA PHE A 25 54.45 -21.96 -7.40
C PHE A 25 53.81 -23.26 -6.94
N VAL A 26 52.50 -23.22 -6.76
CA VAL A 26 51.67 -24.42 -6.66
C VAL A 26 51.94 -25.24 -7.93
N GLU A 27 52.69 -26.33 -7.81
CA GLU A 27 52.89 -27.35 -8.84
C GLU A 27 51.61 -28.21 -9.03
N ASP A 28 50.45 -27.56 -9.07
CA ASP A 28 49.18 -28.19 -9.41
C ASP A 28 48.47 -27.39 -10.50
N LEU A 29 49.18 -27.21 -11.63
CA LEU A 29 48.59 -26.85 -12.92
C LEU A 29 48.17 -28.10 -13.71
N ALA A 30 48.02 -29.26 -13.05
CA ALA A 30 47.67 -30.54 -13.69
C ALA A 30 46.24 -30.60 -14.27
N GLY A 31 45.50 -29.48 -14.27
CA GLY A 31 44.13 -29.42 -14.80
C GLY A 31 43.78 -28.15 -15.57
N PHE A 32 44.72 -27.24 -15.83
CA PHE A 32 44.43 -26.08 -16.68
C PHE A 32 44.55 -26.50 -18.14
N ASP A 33 43.44 -26.94 -18.73
CA ASP A 33 43.32 -27.01 -20.19
C ASP A 33 43.07 -25.58 -20.70
N PRO A 34 44.05 -24.91 -21.33
CA PRO A 34 43.87 -23.56 -21.84
C PRO A 34 42.80 -23.47 -22.96
N ASN A 35 42.31 -24.61 -23.46
CA ASN A 35 41.22 -24.71 -24.43
C ASN A 35 39.89 -25.16 -23.81
N SER A 36 39.85 -25.42 -22.50
CA SER A 36 38.62 -25.78 -21.81
C SER A 36 37.71 -24.55 -21.73
N ASN A 37 36.67 -24.54 -22.57
CA ASN A 37 35.57 -23.58 -22.49
C ASN A 37 34.65 -23.81 -21.27
N LEU A 38 35.04 -24.67 -20.31
CA LEU A 38 34.25 -24.96 -19.13
C LEU A 38 34.34 -23.80 -18.12
N PRO A 39 33.23 -23.08 -17.84
CA PRO A 39 33.19 -22.10 -16.77
C PRO A 39 33.51 -22.75 -15.43
N LEU A 40 34.53 -22.22 -14.75
CA LEU A 40 34.88 -22.54 -13.37
C LEU A 40 34.62 -21.31 -12.51
N TYR A 41 33.75 -21.47 -11.51
CA TYR A 41 33.46 -20.44 -10.53
C TYR A 41 34.00 -20.85 -9.17
N GLU A 42 34.82 -20.00 -8.55
CA GLU A 42 35.18 -20.13 -7.14
C GLU A 42 34.45 -19.05 -6.36
N ILE A 43 33.36 -19.44 -5.70
CA ILE A 43 32.46 -18.52 -5.01
C ILE A 43 32.51 -18.75 -3.52
N THR A 44 32.23 -17.69 -2.75
CA THR A 44 32.04 -17.80 -1.30
C THR A 44 30.75 -17.09 -0.91
N LEU A 45 29.77 -17.86 -0.45
CA LEU A 45 28.50 -17.36 0.06
C LEU A 45 28.63 -17.10 1.56
N THR A 46 28.24 -15.91 2.00
CA THR A 46 28.59 -15.41 3.34
C THR A 46 27.42 -14.78 4.08
N ASN A 47 27.50 -14.91 5.41
CA ASN A 47 26.69 -14.19 6.39
C ASN A 47 25.15 -14.33 6.27
N PRO A 48 24.56 -15.50 5.93
CA PRO A 48 23.10 -15.66 5.91
C PRO A 48 22.41 -15.13 7.16
N GLY A 49 21.27 -14.47 6.93
CA GLY A 49 20.50 -13.76 7.96
C GLY A 49 20.86 -12.29 8.13
N GLN A 50 21.88 -11.77 7.43
CA GLN A 50 22.19 -10.34 7.39
C GLN A 50 21.71 -9.70 6.08
N ASN A 51 21.33 -8.41 6.09
CA ASN A 51 20.86 -7.72 4.88
C ASN A 51 21.94 -7.62 3.79
N ALA A 52 23.21 -7.46 4.19
CA ALA A 52 24.36 -7.41 3.30
C ALA A 52 24.92 -8.81 2.93
N ALA A 53 24.20 -9.89 3.26
CA ALA A 53 24.65 -11.25 3.05
C ALA A 53 24.68 -11.63 1.57
N MET A 54 25.84 -12.04 1.06
CA MET A 54 26.01 -12.51 -0.31
C MET A 54 25.60 -14.00 -0.37
N THR A 55 24.30 -14.25 -0.51
CA THR A 55 23.69 -15.59 -0.31
C THR A 55 22.87 -16.10 -1.48
N TYR A 56 22.65 -15.26 -2.49
CA TYR A 56 21.84 -15.57 -3.65
C TYR A 56 22.77 -15.77 -4.85
N LEU A 57 22.71 -16.92 -5.52
CA LEU A 57 23.60 -17.24 -6.65
C LEU A 57 22.84 -17.31 -7.98
N ASP A 58 23.39 -16.67 -9.02
CA ASP A 58 23.11 -17.02 -10.42
C ASP A 58 24.15 -18.03 -10.91
N LEU A 59 23.69 -19.26 -11.17
CA LEU A 59 24.58 -20.37 -11.53
C LEU A 59 25.14 -20.24 -12.95
N GLY A 60 24.43 -19.54 -13.86
CA GLY A 60 24.86 -19.37 -15.25
C GLY A 60 26.00 -18.35 -15.42
N SER A 61 26.09 -17.38 -14.51
CA SER A 61 27.15 -16.36 -14.50
C SER A 61 28.20 -16.59 -13.41
N GLY A 62 27.84 -17.27 -12.32
CA GLY A 62 28.65 -17.36 -11.10
C GLY A 62 28.57 -16.11 -10.22
N GLU A 63 27.69 -15.16 -10.56
CA GLU A 63 27.50 -13.94 -9.77
C GLU A 63 26.75 -14.22 -8.47
N ILE A 64 27.26 -13.63 -7.39
CA ILE A 64 26.64 -13.66 -6.06
C ILE A 64 25.97 -12.32 -5.79
N TYR A 65 24.80 -12.36 -5.18
CA TYR A 65 23.97 -11.21 -4.90
C TYR A 65 23.69 -11.12 -3.40
N ASN A 66 23.51 -9.90 -2.90
CA ASN A 66 22.82 -9.65 -1.64
C ASN A 66 21.30 -9.63 -1.87
N TYR A 67 20.51 -9.54 -0.79
CA TYR A 67 19.05 -9.57 -0.90
C TYR A 67 18.47 -8.41 -1.74
N THR A 68 19.00 -7.20 -1.55
CA THR A 68 18.54 -6.00 -2.27
C THR A 68 18.73 -6.15 -3.78
N ASP A 69 19.89 -6.63 -4.22
CA ASP A 69 20.19 -6.79 -5.63
C ASP A 69 19.47 -8.01 -6.22
N ALA A 70 19.37 -9.10 -5.45
CA ALA A 70 18.62 -10.29 -5.84
C ALA A 70 17.12 -10.00 -6.01
N THR A 71 16.55 -9.09 -5.22
CA THR A 71 15.15 -8.67 -5.36
C THR A 71 14.89 -7.85 -6.62
N LYS A 72 15.91 -7.19 -7.18
CA LYS A 72 15.82 -6.51 -8.48
C LYS A 72 15.99 -7.46 -9.66
N HIS A 73 16.62 -8.61 -9.43
CA HIS A 73 16.94 -9.62 -10.45
C HIS A 73 16.52 -11.04 -10.05
N PRO A 74 15.29 -11.26 -9.55
CA PRO A 74 14.87 -12.58 -9.07
C PRO A 74 14.89 -13.64 -10.18
N GLU A 75 14.78 -13.22 -11.45
CA GLU A 75 14.88 -14.07 -12.64
C GLU A 75 16.25 -14.74 -12.80
N LYS A 76 17.31 -14.16 -12.23
CA LYS A 76 18.67 -14.69 -12.35
C LYS A 76 18.99 -15.73 -11.30
N ILE A 77 18.39 -15.63 -10.12
CA ILE A 77 18.82 -16.40 -8.95
C ILE A 77 18.37 -17.85 -9.05
N ASP A 78 19.31 -18.78 -8.93
CA ASP A 78 19.08 -20.22 -9.01
C ASP A 78 18.97 -20.86 -7.63
N PHE A 79 19.71 -20.38 -6.64
CA PHE A 79 19.60 -20.89 -5.26
C PHE A 79 20.06 -19.92 -4.19
N ILE A 80 19.64 -20.23 -2.96
CA ILE A 80 19.82 -19.41 -1.76
C ILE A 80 20.60 -20.23 -0.73
N TYR A 81 21.68 -19.65 -0.22
CA TYR A 81 22.44 -20.21 0.90
C TYR A 81 21.84 -19.76 2.23
N LEU A 82 21.53 -20.72 3.09
CA LEU A 82 21.01 -20.49 4.43
C LEU A 82 21.84 -21.26 5.46
N TRP A 83 22.03 -20.66 6.62
CA TRP A 83 22.71 -21.28 7.75
C TRP A 83 21.76 -21.41 8.93
N GLY A 84 21.86 -22.52 9.66
CA GLY A 84 21.18 -22.69 10.93
C GLY A 84 22.07 -23.44 11.91
N THR A 85 22.00 -23.08 13.18
CA THR A 85 22.84 -23.69 14.24
C THR A 85 22.68 -25.20 14.33
N SER A 86 21.47 -25.73 14.10
CA SER A 86 21.16 -27.16 14.09
C SER A 86 21.21 -27.80 12.71
N SER A 87 21.02 -27.01 11.63
CA SER A 87 20.94 -27.52 10.26
C SER A 87 22.24 -27.42 9.46
N GLY A 88 23.23 -26.69 9.99
CA GLY A 88 24.47 -26.37 9.28
C GLY A 88 24.23 -25.53 8.02
N ALA A 89 25.06 -25.77 7.00
CA ALA A 89 24.93 -25.16 5.67
C ALA A 89 23.78 -25.81 4.88
N ASN A 90 22.90 -24.98 4.33
CA ASN A 90 21.79 -25.38 3.48
C ASN A 90 21.84 -24.63 2.15
N LEU A 91 21.48 -25.31 1.06
CA LEU A 91 21.15 -24.67 -0.21
C LEU A 91 19.67 -24.92 -0.48
N VAL A 92 18.93 -23.88 -0.86
CA VAL A 92 17.49 -23.96 -1.06
C VAL A 92 17.15 -23.32 -2.40
N SER A 93 16.32 -23.99 -3.18
CA SER A 93 15.79 -23.45 -4.43
C SER A 93 14.75 -22.35 -4.13
N PRO A 94 14.71 -21.23 -4.89
CA PRO A 94 13.71 -20.17 -4.71
C PRO A 94 12.26 -20.67 -4.76
N ASP A 95 11.96 -21.73 -5.50
CA ASP A 95 10.62 -22.33 -5.59
C ASP A 95 10.22 -23.17 -4.36
N ASN A 96 11.13 -23.42 -3.41
CA ASN A 96 10.84 -24.20 -2.22
C ASN A 96 10.22 -23.34 -1.10
N ILE A 97 8.97 -22.91 -1.31
CA ILE A 97 8.23 -22.00 -0.42
C ILE A 97 8.22 -22.50 1.03
N ALA A 98 7.89 -23.77 1.25
CA ALA A 98 7.76 -24.37 2.58
C ALA A 98 9.07 -24.30 3.35
N ARG A 99 10.19 -24.61 2.70
CA ARG A 99 11.51 -24.51 3.33
C ARG A 99 11.87 -23.07 3.62
N LEU A 100 11.71 -22.17 2.65
CA LEU A 100 12.03 -20.75 2.82
C LEU A 100 11.26 -20.11 3.98
N ASN A 101 10.02 -20.53 4.24
CA ASN A 101 9.22 -20.03 5.36
C ASN A 101 9.81 -20.33 6.76
N GLU A 102 10.75 -21.27 6.87
CA GLU A 102 11.45 -21.54 8.14
C GLU A 102 12.44 -20.43 8.53
N TRP A 103 12.75 -19.48 7.63
CA TRP A 103 13.65 -18.35 7.89
C TRP A 103 13.00 -17.02 7.51
N GLY A 104 13.20 -15.97 8.32
CA GLY A 104 12.69 -14.63 8.02
C GLY A 104 13.16 -14.09 6.66
N SER A 105 14.42 -14.34 6.26
CA SER A 105 14.91 -13.97 4.93
C SER A 105 14.24 -14.75 3.81
N GLY A 106 13.88 -16.02 4.04
CA GLY A 106 13.14 -16.82 3.06
C GLY A 106 11.66 -16.41 2.95
N GLN A 107 11.04 -16.00 4.06
CA GLN A 107 9.70 -15.39 4.06
C GLN A 107 9.68 -14.13 3.18
N ASN A 108 10.72 -13.30 3.25
CA ASN A 108 10.86 -12.12 2.39
C ASN A 108 10.98 -12.48 0.90
N VAL A 109 11.75 -13.51 0.55
CA VAL A 109 11.80 -14.03 -0.84
C VAL A 109 10.43 -14.51 -1.29
N ASN A 110 9.72 -15.26 -0.42
CA ASN A 110 8.37 -15.73 -0.73
C ASN A 110 7.40 -14.58 -1.00
N ALA A 111 7.43 -13.56 -0.15
CA ALA A 111 6.57 -12.38 -0.24
C ALA A 111 6.87 -11.49 -1.46
N ASN A 112 8.16 -11.31 -1.80
CA ASN A 112 8.57 -10.23 -2.71
C ASN A 112 9.04 -10.70 -4.09
N TRP A 113 9.41 -11.96 -4.28
CA TRP A 113 9.96 -12.42 -5.56
C TRP A 113 8.88 -12.98 -6.48
N PHE A 114 8.68 -12.34 -7.62
CA PHE A 114 7.70 -12.76 -8.62
C PHE A 114 8.18 -13.90 -9.51
N ILE A 115 9.49 -14.05 -9.64
CA ILE A 115 10.11 -15.18 -10.32
C ILE A 115 10.86 -15.99 -9.26
N LYS A 116 10.62 -17.30 -9.26
CA LYS A 116 11.26 -18.26 -8.37
C LYS A 116 11.74 -19.41 -9.23
N ASN A 117 13.00 -19.35 -9.63
CA ASN A 117 13.58 -20.41 -10.44
C ASN A 117 13.57 -21.72 -9.67
N LYS A 118 13.30 -22.81 -10.39
CA LYS A 118 13.40 -24.16 -9.84
C LYS A 118 14.81 -24.68 -10.01
N THR A 119 15.37 -25.23 -8.94
CA THR A 119 16.68 -25.90 -8.89
C THR A 119 16.56 -27.23 -8.17
N THR A 120 17.15 -28.25 -8.77
CA THR A 120 17.27 -29.60 -8.22
C THR A 120 18.71 -29.84 -7.83
N PHE A 121 18.90 -30.30 -6.60
CA PHE A 121 20.19 -30.64 -6.03
C PHE A 121 20.29 -32.14 -5.80
N ILE A 122 21.51 -32.65 -5.82
CA ILE A 122 21.90 -34.00 -5.43
C ILE A 122 23.19 -33.85 -4.62
N ARG A 123 23.38 -34.63 -3.55
CA ARG A 123 24.58 -34.59 -2.71
C ARG A 123 25.20 -35.97 -2.56
N LEU A 124 26.48 -36.08 -2.91
CA LEU A 124 27.34 -37.20 -2.58
C LEU A 124 28.24 -36.81 -1.41
N ALA A 125 28.12 -37.54 -0.29
CA ALA A 125 28.92 -37.28 0.91
C ALA A 125 30.41 -37.51 0.63
N LYS A 126 31.29 -36.68 1.22
CA LYS A 126 32.74 -36.72 0.97
C LYS A 126 33.38 -38.11 1.10
N GLU A 127 32.89 -38.97 1.99
CA GLU A 127 33.42 -40.34 2.18
C GLU A 127 33.11 -41.27 0.99
N ALA A 128 32.05 -40.96 0.24
CA ALA A 128 31.61 -41.71 -0.94
C ALA A 128 32.10 -41.10 -2.25
N VAL A 129 32.76 -39.93 -2.21
CA VAL A 129 33.29 -39.25 -3.40
C VAL A 129 34.55 -39.97 -3.90
N PRO A 130 34.58 -40.47 -5.15
CA PRO A 130 35.82 -40.97 -5.74
C PRO A 130 36.86 -39.84 -5.84
N THR A 131 38.12 -40.11 -5.47
CA THR A 131 39.20 -39.12 -5.33
C THR A 131 39.32 -38.16 -6.53
N ASP A 132 39.13 -38.67 -7.74
CA ASP A 132 39.31 -37.92 -8.98
C ASP A 132 38.01 -37.53 -9.68
N PHE A 133 36.85 -37.72 -9.04
CA PHE A 133 35.55 -37.49 -9.70
C PHE A 133 35.41 -36.05 -10.19
N TYR A 134 35.73 -35.07 -9.34
CA TYR A 134 35.62 -33.65 -9.69
C TYR A 134 36.72 -33.19 -10.64
N SER A 135 37.96 -33.67 -10.46
CA SER A 135 39.10 -33.28 -11.31
C SER A 135 38.88 -33.73 -12.75
N ASN A 136 38.30 -34.92 -12.97
CA ASN A 136 38.03 -35.50 -14.29
C ASN A 136 36.93 -34.81 -15.13
N VAL A 137 36.24 -33.81 -14.59
CA VAL A 137 35.24 -33.03 -15.35
C VAL A 137 35.95 -31.89 -16.08
N HIS A 138 36.18 -32.02 -17.39
CA HIS A 138 37.00 -31.06 -18.16
C HIS A 138 36.21 -30.30 -19.25
N SER A 139 35.02 -30.77 -19.60
CA SER A 139 34.18 -30.14 -20.64
C SER A 139 32.74 -29.97 -20.18
N MET A 140 31.97 -29.16 -20.92
CA MET A 140 30.52 -29.01 -20.70
C MET A 140 29.77 -30.34 -20.80
N ALA A 141 30.15 -31.21 -21.75
CA ALA A 141 29.58 -32.54 -21.88
C ALA A 141 29.88 -33.41 -20.64
N ASP A 142 31.09 -33.29 -20.08
CA ASP A 142 31.47 -34.01 -18.86
C ASP A 142 30.63 -33.57 -17.66
N VAL A 143 30.22 -32.30 -17.56
CA VAL A 143 29.35 -31.83 -16.47
C VAL A 143 28.01 -32.59 -16.46
N LYS A 144 27.37 -32.75 -17.62
CA LYS A 144 26.11 -33.51 -17.73
C LYS A 144 26.31 -34.99 -17.42
N ASN A 145 27.38 -35.59 -17.93
CA ASN A 145 27.73 -36.99 -17.66
C ASN A 145 28.06 -37.21 -16.17
N ALA A 146 28.76 -36.27 -15.55
CA ALA A 146 29.07 -36.27 -14.14
C ALA A 146 27.80 -36.11 -13.30
N TYR A 147 26.85 -35.26 -13.69
CA TYR A 147 25.57 -35.13 -12.98
C TYR A 147 24.80 -36.44 -13.00
N ALA A 148 24.68 -37.09 -14.17
CA ALA A 148 24.04 -38.40 -14.31
C ALA A 148 24.76 -39.49 -13.50
N SER A 149 26.10 -39.47 -13.49
CA SER A 149 26.90 -40.43 -12.71
C SER A 149 26.75 -40.20 -11.21
N LEU A 150 26.73 -38.94 -10.76
CA LEU A 150 26.57 -38.56 -9.36
C LEU A 150 25.22 -39.04 -8.82
N LYS A 151 24.15 -38.97 -9.62
CA LYS A 151 22.85 -39.55 -9.27
C LYS A 151 22.94 -41.05 -8.93
N VAL A 152 23.59 -41.83 -9.79
CA VAL A 152 23.78 -43.28 -9.59
C VAL A 152 24.64 -43.55 -8.35
N LEU A 153 25.73 -42.81 -8.18
CA LEU A 153 26.63 -42.97 -7.02
C LEU A 153 25.93 -42.65 -5.70
N VAL A 154 25.08 -41.63 -5.69
CA VAL A 154 24.34 -41.22 -4.49
C VAL A 154 23.36 -42.29 -4.03
N GLU A 155 22.67 -42.94 -4.96
CA GLU A 155 21.76 -44.05 -4.65
C GLU A 155 22.50 -45.30 -4.15
N ALA A 156 23.78 -45.44 -4.54
CA ALA A 156 24.62 -46.57 -4.15
C ALA A 156 25.44 -46.35 -2.86
N GLN A 157 25.46 -45.14 -2.30
CA GLN A 157 26.27 -44.84 -1.12
C GLN A 157 25.69 -45.52 0.15
N PRO A 158 26.53 -45.93 1.12
CA PRO A 158 26.06 -46.36 2.44
C PRO A 158 25.21 -45.28 3.10
N ASP A 159 24.14 -45.67 3.79
CA ASP A 159 23.22 -44.76 4.48
C ASP A 159 22.53 -43.73 3.54
N TYR A 160 22.29 -44.11 2.27
CA TYR A 160 21.49 -43.30 1.35
C TYR A 160 20.16 -42.88 1.97
N ASN A 161 19.95 -41.57 2.08
CA ASN A 161 18.70 -40.98 2.49
C ASN A 161 18.17 -40.14 1.32
N PRO A 162 17.04 -40.51 0.71
CA PRO A 162 16.53 -39.81 -0.47
C PRO A 162 16.22 -38.34 -0.19
N THR A 163 15.87 -37.98 1.04
CA THR A 163 15.58 -36.60 1.45
C THR A 163 16.84 -35.76 1.68
N LEU A 164 17.97 -36.37 2.06
CA LEU A 164 19.22 -35.65 2.34
C LEU A 164 20.21 -35.67 1.18
N HIS A 165 20.20 -36.74 0.39
CA HIS A 165 21.20 -37.00 -0.65
C HIS A 165 20.60 -37.01 -2.06
N GLY A 166 19.37 -37.51 -2.20
CA GLY A 166 18.70 -37.67 -3.49
C GLY A 166 18.31 -36.35 -4.16
N GLU A 167 17.66 -36.47 -5.32
CA GLU A 167 17.12 -35.30 -6.04
C GLU A 167 16.08 -34.58 -5.19
N GLY A 168 16.36 -33.32 -4.87
CA GLY A 168 15.46 -32.46 -4.11
C GLY A 168 15.66 -30.99 -4.43
N ASN A 169 14.74 -30.13 -3.98
CA ASN A 169 14.83 -28.68 -4.11
C ASN A 169 15.55 -28.01 -2.91
N GLN A 170 16.26 -28.80 -2.11
CA GLN A 170 17.08 -28.34 -1.01
C GLN A 170 18.19 -29.34 -0.69
N LEU A 171 19.28 -28.85 -0.10
CA LEU A 171 20.29 -29.63 0.60
C LEU A 171 20.44 -29.11 2.02
N ARG A 172 20.71 -30.00 2.96
CA ARG A 172 20.86 -29.68 4.39
C ARG A 172 22.16 -30.28 4.92
N ASN A 173 22.71 -29.66 5.97
CA ASN A 173 23.89 -30.14 6.69
C ASN A 173 25.07 -30.47 5.75
N ILE A 174 25.31 -29.59 4.78
CA ILE A 174 26.42 -29.73 3.82
C ILE A 174 27.74 -29.68 4.59
N GLN A 175 28.71 -30.51 4.18
CA GLN A 175 30.03 -30.62 4.78
C GLN A 175 31.15 -30.33 3.79
N VAL A 176 32.32 -29.92 4.32
CA VAL A 176 33.54 -29.75 3.54
C VAL A 176 33.93 -31.07 2.88
N GLY A 177 34.18 -31.05 1.57
CA GLY A 177 34.53 -32.21 0.77
C GLY A 177 33.36 -32.85 0.02
N ASP A 178 32.12 -32.49 0.32
CA ASP A 178 30.96 -33.01 -0.42
C ASP A 178 30.99 -32.60 -1.89
N LEU A 179 30.41 -33.44 -2.75
CA LEU A 179 30.12 -33.11 -4.14
C LEU A 179 28.62 -32.93 -4.34
N LEU A 180 28.27 -31.84 -5.02
CA LEU A 180 26.89 -31.44 -5.28
C LEU A 180 26.63 -31.48 -6.78
N GLY A 181 25.56 -32.17 -7.20
CA GLY A 181 24.99 -32.05 -8.53
C GLY A 181 23.88 -31.01 -8.51
N ILE A 182 23.89 -30.04 -9.42
CA ILE A 182 22.90 -28.96 -9.49
C ILE A 182 22.31 -28.91 -10.90
N LYS A 183 20.98 -28.85 -11.00
CA LYS A 183 20.26 -28.66 -12.26
C LYS A 183 19.18 -27.60 -12.09
N THR A 184 19.19 -26.58 -12.94
CA THR A 184 18.22 -25.48 -12.90
C THR A 184 17.14 -25.64 -13.98
N SER A 185 16.00 -24.98 -13.78
CA SER A 185 14.93 -24.84 -14.77
C SER A 185 15.38 -24.06 -16.01
N LYS A 186 16.38 -23.18 -15.86
CA LYS A 186 17.12 -22.53 -16.95
C LYS A 186 17.99 -23.50 -17.76
N GLN A 187 17.96 -24.80 -17.52
CA GLN A 187 18.79 -25.82 -18.19
C GLN A 187 20.31 -25.69 -17.93
N VAL A 188 20.71 -25.04 -16.83
CA VAL A 188 22.10 -25.04 -16.38
C VAL A 188 22.34 -26.30 -15.55
N TYR A 189 23.42 -27.01 -15.86
CA TYR A 189 23.91 -28.14 -15.09
C TYR A 189 25.22 -27.74 -14.40
N ALA A 190 25.44 -28.17 -13.17
CA ALA A 190 26.72 -27.94 -12.51
C ALA A 190 27.11 -29.08 -11.58
N ILE A 191 28.43 -29.23 -11.41
CA ILE A 191 29.04 -30.00 -10.34
C ILE A 191 29.79 -29.02 -9.44
N ALA A 192 29.49 -29.04 -8.14
CA ALA A 192 30.14 -28.19 -7.16
C ALA A 192 30.87 -29.03 -6.10
N LYS A 193 32.08 -28.62 -5.74
CA LYS A 193 32.85 -29.17 -4.62
C LYS A 193 32.85 -28.18 -3.46
N VAL A 194 32.51 -28.66 -2.27
CA VAL A 194 32.54 -27.83 -1.05
C VAL A 194 33.97 -27.71 -0.56
N GLN A 195 34.58 -26.54 -0.71
CA GLN A 195 35.98 -26.29 -0.37
C GLN A 195 36.16 -25.96 1.12
N SER A 196 35.28 -25.13 1.68
CA SER A 196 35.36 -24.71 3.07
C SER A 196 34.00 -24.34 3.66
N LEU A 197 33.90 -24.42 4.99
CA LEU A 197 32.76 -23.97 5.78
C LEU A 197 33.27 -23.20 7.00
N ALA A 198 32.74 -22.00 7.23
CA ALA A 198 32.90 -21.32 8.52
C ALA A 198 31.63 -21.48 9.34
N THR A 199 31.76 -21.93 10.60
CA THR A 199 30.61 -22.31 11.45
C THR A 199 30.20 -21.24 12.47
N GLY A 200 30.78 -20.04 12.39
CA GLY A 200 30.46 -18.92 13.29
C GLY A 200 29.01 -18.43 13.16
N ASN A 201 28.64 -17.40 13.93
CA ASN A 201 27.24 -16.93 14.07
C ASN A 201 26.48 -16.69 12.77
N ALA A 202 27.18 -16.35 11.67
CA ALA A 202 26.55 -16.09 10.39
C ALA A 202 26.82 -17.18 9.34
N GLY A 203 27.76 -18.10 9.55
CA GLY A 203 28.10 -19.14 8.56
C GLY A 203 28.74 -18.65 7.25
N SER A 204 29.55 -19.46 6.60
CA SER A 204 29.95 -19.27 5.20
C SER A 204 30.24 -20.59 4.50
N ILE A 205 30.10 -20.61 3.17
CA ILE A 205 30.44 -21.75 2.33
C ILE A 205 31.22 -21.30 1.11
N SER A 206 32.35 -21.95 0.85
CA SER A 206 33.10 -21.78 -0.41
C SER A 206 32.87 -22.98 -1.33
N LEU A 207 32.55 -22.71 -2.58
CA LEU A 207 32.26 -23.71 -3.61
C LEU A 207 33.18 -23.50 -4.81
N ALA A 208 33.78 -24.58 -5.30
CA ALA A 208 34.32 -24.64 -6.66
C ALA A 208 33.27 -25.29 -7.56
N ILE A 209 32.83 -24.58 -8.60
CA ILE A 209 31.70 -24.97 -9.46
C ILE A 209 32.16 -25.08 -10.91
N LYS A 210 31.90 -26.23 -11.52
CA LYS A 210 32.01 -26.46 -12.97
C LYS A 210 30.61 -26.53 -13.57
N ALA A 211 30.30 -25.64 -14.52
CA ALA A 211 28.94 -25.51 -15.05
C ALA A 211 28.86 -25.74 -16.57
N ASP A 212 27.77 -26.37 -17.03
CA ASP A 212 27.35 -26.39 -18.42
C ASP A 212 26.12 -25.49 -18.58
N LYS A 213 26.33 -24.38 -19.30
CA LYS A 213 25.30 -23.41 -19.67
C LYS A 213 25.02 -23.35 -21.17
N SER A 214 25.50 -24.34 -21.94
CA SER A 214 25.33 -24.39 -23.41
C SER A 214 23.87 -24.38 -23.85
N ALA A 215 22.96 -24.84 -23.00
CA ALA A 215 21.52 -24.90 -23.25
C ALA A 215 20.75 -23.89 -22.40
N GLU A 216 21.43 -22.90 -21.79
CA GLU A 216 20.79 -21.98 -20.85
C GLU A 216 19.62 -21.23 -21.50
N VAL A 217 18.46 -21.28 -20.85
CA VAL A 217 17.28 -20.52 -21.21
C VAL A 217 17.22 -19.30 -20.31
N GLN A 218 17.27 -18.11 -20.92
CA GLN A 218 17.08 -16.86 -20.20
C GLN A 218 15.63 -16.74 -19.73
N VAL A 219 15.46 -16.35 -18.47
CA VAL A 219 14.14 -16.03 -17.91
C VAL A 219 14.01 -14.52 -17.97
N GLU A 220 13.04 -14.05 -18.74
CA GLU A 220 12.78 -12.62 -18.85
C GLU A 220 12.31 -12.05 -17.51
N PRO A 221 12.81 -10.86 -17.10
CA PRO A 221 12.26 -10.15 -15.97
C PRO A 221 10.77 -9.90 -16.15
N ILE A 222 10.02 -9.84 -15.04
CA ILE A 222 8.62 -9.44 -15.11
C ILE A 222 8.55 -7.95 -15.47
N ALA A 223 7.72 -7.64 -16.46
CA ALA A 223 7.46 -6.25 -16.85
C ALA A 223 7.03 -5.44 -15.62
N PRO A 224 7.51 -4.19 -15.42
CA PRO A 224 7.11 -3.38 -14.27
C PRO A 224 5.60 -3.22 -14.14
N SER A 225 4.87 -3.21 -15.26
CA SER A 225 3.39 -3.16 -15.31
C SER A 225 2.70 -4.45 -14.85
N GLU A 226 3.44 -5.53 -14.57
CA GLU A 226 2.92 -6.79 -14.04
C GLU A 226 3.30 -7.04 -12.57
N VAL A 227 4.06 -6.12 -11.96
CA VAL A 227 4.42 -6.13 -10.54
C VAL A 227 3.28 -5.47 -9.75
N TYR A 228 2.86 -6.11 -8.66
CA TYR A 228 1.90 -5.51 -7.73
C TYR A 228 2.59 -4.59 -6.72
N SER A 229 1.84 -3.63 -6.20
CA SER A 229 2.20 -2.87 -5.01
C SER A 229 1.75 -3.62 -3.75
N SER A 230 2.50 -3.50 -2.66
CA SER A 230 2.10 -4.04 -1.36
C SER A 230 2.28 -3.00 -0.27
N PHE A 231 1.37 -2.98 0.69
CA PHE A 231 1.37 -2.05 1.81
C PHE A 231 0.67 -2.68 3.02
N ASP A 232 0.99 -2.17 4.20
CA ASP A 232 0.28 -2.51 5.43
C ASP A 232 -0.93 -1.58 5.59
N ILE A 233 -1.99 -2.10 6.19
CA ILE A 233 -3.22 -1.38 6.52
C ILE A 233 -3.36 -1.41 8.04
N ASP A 234 -3.60 -0.24 8.63
CA ASP A 234 -3.90 -0.08 10.06
C ASP A 234 -5.12 0.83 10.18
N MET A 235 -6.19 0.31 10.78
CA MET A 235 -7.47 0.97 10.93
C MET A 235 -7.93 0.89 12.38
N ASP A 236 -8.60 1.94 12.84
CA ASP A 236 -9.03 2.13 14.21
C ASP A 236 -10.42 2.79 14.31
N MET A 237 -11.02 2.65 15.49
CA MET A 237 -12.33 3.21 15.87
C MET A 237 -13.44 2.84 14.88
N LEU A 238 -13.58 1.53 14.66
CA LEU A 238 -14.48 0.95 13.66
C LEU A 238 -15.93 0.80 14.13
N GLU A 239 -16.21 0.88 15.44
CA GLU A 239 -17.57 0.87 15.99
C GLU A 239 -18.32 2.20 15.83
N ASP A 240 -17.61 3.30 15.58
CA ASP A 240 -18.21 4.63 15.43
C ASP A 240 -17.68 5.44 14.24
N LEU A 241 -16.78 4.89 13.43
CA LEU A 241 -16.15 5.54 12.27
C LEU A 241 -15.40 6.84 12.58
N THR A 242 -15.15 7.16 13.85
CA THR A 242 -14.42 8.39 14.22
C THR A 242 -12.93 8.31 13.88
N GLY A 243 -12.42 7.10 13.61
CA GLY A 243 -11.06 6.81 13.19
C GLY A 243 -10.92 6.56 11.70
N LYS A 244 -9.81 5.92 11.31
CA LYS A 244 -9.49 5.65 9.91
C LYS A 244 -10.21 4.41 9.41
N SER A 245 -11.48 4.59 9.03
CA SER A 245 -12.37 3.54 8.54
C SER A 245 -12.52 3.51 7.02
N LEU A 246 -12.10 4.56 6.31
CA LEU A 246 -12.19 4.69 4.86
C LEU A 246 -10.84 4.40 4.21
N LEU A 247 -10.82 3.65 3.09
CA LEU A 247 -9.58 3.17 2.49
C LEU A 247 -9.50 3.48 0.98
N ASP A 248 -8.38 4.08 0.57
CA ASP A 248 -7.92 4.01 -0.83
C ASP A 248 -7.22 2.66 -1.02
N LEU A 249 -7.85 1.76 -1.78
CA LEU A 249 -7.32 0.42 -2.02
C LEU A 249 -6.13 0.42 -2.99
N SER A 250 -5.80 1.54 -3.64
CA SER A 250 -4.66 1.65 -4.55
C SER A 250 -3.32 1.74 -3.82
N ASP A 251 -3.28 2.34 -2.62
CA ASP A 251 -2.05 2.59 -1.87
C ASP A 251 -2.16 2.35 -0.36
N GLY A 252 -3.35 2.04 0.14
CA GLY A 252 -3.58 1.71 1.55
C GLY A 252 -3.79 2.91 2.45
N THR A 253 -3.92 4.12 1.89
CA THR A 253 -4.16 5.31 2.68
C THR A 253 -5.52 5.21 3.36
N GLY A 254 -5.49 5.18 4.70
CA GLY A 254 -6.66 5.25 5.56
C GLY A 254 -7.05 6.70 5.86
N TYR A 255 -8.35 6.98 5.77
CA TYR A 255 -8.97 8.28 5.99
C TYR A 255 -10.05 8.19 7.06
N THR A 256 -10.17 9.24 7.87
CA THR A 256 -11.37 9.51 8.67
C THR A 256 -12.54 9.90 7.77
N VAL A 257 -13.79 9.88 8.26
CA VAL A 257 -14.96 10.32 7.47
C VAL A 257 -14.80 11.75 6.94
N THR A 258 -14.32 12.66 7.79
CA THR A 258 -14.03 14.04 7.39
C THR A 258 -13.00 14.09 6.26
N GLU A 259 -11.89 13.36 6.36
CA GLU A 259 -10.87 13.34 5.31
C GLU A 259 -11.39 12.65 4.03
N GLY A 260 -12.14 11.57 4.17
CA GLY A 260 -12.73 10.82 3.06
C GLY A 260 -13.74 11.64 2.27
N TYR A 261 -14.46 12.55 2.91
CA TYR A 261 -15.30 13.53 2.21
C TYR A 261 -14.51 14.40 1.20
N TYR A 262 -13.24 14.70 1.46
CA TYR A 262 -12.38 15.42 0.50
C TYR A 262 -11.76 14.49 -0.56
N ASN A 263 -11.81 13.18 -0.31
CA ASN A 263 -11.13 12.15 -1.08
C ASN A 263 -12.11 11.12 -1.65
N GLN A 264 -13.41 11.43 -1.75
CA GLN A 264 -14.48 10.48 -2.15
C GLN A 264 -14.17 9.78 -3.48
N SER A 265 -13.48 10.48 -4.36
CA SER A 265 -13.02 10.02 -5.66
C SER A 265 -11.96 8.91 -5.62
N VAL A 266 -11.39 8.61 -4.45
CA VAL A 266 -10.38 7.57 -4.26
C VAL A 266 -10.71 6.60 -3.14
N ILE A 267 -11.80 6.81 -2.38
CA ILE A 267 -12.21 5.85 -1.34
C ILE A 267 -12.89 4.66 -2.02
N ASP A 268 -12.30 3.48 -1.91
CA ASP A 268 -12.83 2.25 -2.51
C ASP A 268 -13.56 1.36 -1.50
N ALA A 269 -13.25 1.49 -0.22
CA ALA A 269 -13.79 0.65 0.84
C ALA A 269 -14.03 1.41 2.13
N VAL A 270 -15.03 0.96 2.87
CA VAL A 270 -15.34 1.37 4.24
C VAL A 270 -15.32 0.12 5.12
N PHE A 271 -14.50 0.13 6.15
CA PHE A 271 -14.45 -0.92 7.17
C PHE A 271 -15.18 -0.44 8.43
N TYR A 272 -15.97 -1.33 9.02
CA TYR A 272 -16.74 -1.01 10.21
C TYR A 272 -17.18 -2.25 10.96
N HIS A 273 -17.55 -2.07 12.23
CA HIS A 273 -18.15 -3.13 13.04
C HIS A 273 -19.68 -2.92 13.10
N ASP A 274 -20.46 -3.85 12.57
CA ASP A 274 -21.94 -3.71 12.47
C ASP A 274 -22.69 -4.06 13.78
N GLY A 275 -21.93 -4.24 14.86
CA GLY A 275 -22.42 -4.66 16.18
C GLY A 275 -22.33 -6.17 16.41
N GLN A 276 -22.20 -6.98 15.37
CA GLN A 276 -21.93 -8.41 15.49
C GLN A 276 -20.58 -8.79 14.90
N ASP A 277 -20.27 -8.25 13.74
CA ASP A 277 -19.16 -8.68 12.91
C ASP A 277 -18.45 -7.50 12.25
N MET A 278 -17.15 -7.69 12.01
CA MET A 278 -16.36 -6.80 11.16
C MET A 278 -16.81 -6.95 9.70
N THR A 279 -17.07 -5.81 9.05
CA THR A 279 -17.60 -5.72 7.69
C THR A 279 -16.76 -4.79 6.85
N VAL A 280 -16.58 -5.15 5.57
CA VAL A 280 -16.08 -4.23 4.55
C VAL A 280 -17.20 -3.98 3.55
N SER A 281 -17.35 -2.73 3.13
CA SER A 281 -18.35 -2.32 2.15
C SER A 281 -17.80 -1.33 1.15
N ALA A 282 -18.36 -1.33 -0.06
CA ALA A 282 -18.17 -0.25 -1.00
C ALA A 282 -18.86 1.01 -0.47
N PRO A 283 -18.29 2.21 -0.68
CA PRO A 283 -18.96 3.46 -0.33
C PRO A 283 -20.31 3.64 -1.01
N SER A 284 -20.55 2.97 -2.16
CA SER A 284 -21.84 3.00 -2.87
C SER A 284 -22.99 2.32 -2.13
N GLN A 285 -22.70 1.53 -1.09
CA GLN A 285 -23.71 0.84 -0.31
C GLN A 285 -24.12 1.61 0.92
N ASP A 286 -25.28 1.26 1.42
CA ASP A 286 -25.73 1.75 2.71
C ASP A 286 -24.93 1.11 3.85
N ILE A 287 -24.41 1.95 4.75
CA ILE A 287 -23.69 1.52 5.94
C ILE A 287 -24.71 1.43 7.07
N PRO A 288 -24.96 0.27 7.70
CA PRO A 288 -26.04 0.05 8.65
C PRO A 288 -25.80 0.66 10.05
N MET A 289 -24.90 1.63 10.16
CA MET A 289 -24.56 2.31 11.40
C MET A 289 -25.35 3.61 11.51
N LEU A 290 -25.85 3.92 12.71
CA LEU A 290 -26.69 5.11 12.96
C LEU A 290 -25.90 6.20 13.69
N ASN A 291 -24.89 6.76 13.02
CA ASN A 291 -24.14 7.91 13.54
C ASN A 291 -24.01 9.03 12.47
N GLU A 292 -23.57 10.21 12.91
CA GLU A 292 -23.48 11.40 12.06
C GLU A 292 -22.54 11.19 10.86
N ASP A 293 -21.46 10.44 11.07
CA ASP A 293 -20.45 10.15 10.06
C ASP A 293 -21.00 9.29 8.91
N VAL A 294 -21.88 8.34 9.20
CA VAL A 294 -22.57 7.52 8.18
C VAL A 294 -23.51 8.35 7.33
N ILE A 295 -24.27 9.25 7.96
CA ILE A 295 -25.17 10.17 7.27
C ILE A 295 -24.37 11.08 6.32
N GLU A 296 -23.18 11.52 6.73
CA GLU A 296 -22.29 12.29 5.87
C GLU A 296 -21.81 11.47 4.65
N ILE A 297 -21.40 10.21 4.83
CA ILE A 297 -21.00 9.34 3.71
C ILE A 297 -22.18 9.09 2.74
N GLN A 298 -23.36 8.78 3.25
CA GLN A 298 -24.49 8.39 2.41
C GLN A 298 -25.19 9.58 1.75
N GLY A 299 -25.25 10.72 2.43
CA GLY A 299 -26.02 11.90 1.99
C GLY A 299 -25.19 13.01 1.34
N ASP A 300 -23.95 13.26 1.81
CA ASP A 300 -23.13 14.35 1.26
C ASP A 300 -22.18 13.90 0.14
N TRP A 301 -21.91 12.60 0.00
CA TRP A 301 -20.97 12.15 -1.03
C TRP A 301 -21.63 12.17 -2.40
N THR A 302 -21.16 13.06 -3.26
CA THR A 302 -21.61 13.16 -4.65
C THR A 302 -21.02 12.05 -5.52
N ARG A 303 -19.97 11.38 -5.02
CA ARG A 303 -19.35 10.25 -5.68
C ARG A 303 -19.11 9.13 -4.69
N ARG A 304 -19.64 7.95 -4.98
CA ARG A 304 -19.47 6.75 -4.16
C ARG A 304 -19.01 5.61 -5.05
N ILE A 305 -17.78 5.14 -4.81
CA ILE A 305 -17.15 4.12 -5.67
C ILE A 305 -17.83 2.77 -5.47
N GLU A 306 -18.05 2.09 -6.59
CA GLU A 306 -18.52 0.71 -6.63
C GLU A 306 -17.33 -0.26 -6.51
N THR A 307 -17.31 -1.05 -5.44
CA THR A 307 -16.30 -2.09 -5.20
C THR A 307 -16.97 -3.43 -4.89
N LYS A 308 -16.50 -4.51 -5.51
CA LYS A 308 -16.92 -5.87 -5.18
C LYS A 308 -15.88 -6.57 -4.33
N PHE A 309 -16.32 -7.33 -3.34
CA PHE A 309 -15.47 -8.09 -2.42
C PHE A 309 -15.82 -9.58 -2.45
N ILE A 310 -14.81 -10.43 -2.28
CA ILE A 310 -14.94 -11.87 -2.00
C ILE A 310 -14.11 -12.17 -0.76
N ARG A 311 -14.71 -12.76 0.26
CA ARG A 311 -14.02 -13.16 1.49
C ARG A 311 -13.69 -14.65 1.46
N LEU A 312 -12.41 -14.98 1.56
CA LEU A 312 -11.90 -16.33 1.75
C LEU A 312 -11.60 -16.56 3.24
N LYS A 313 -12.18 -17.61 3.82
CA LYS A 313 -11.94 -17.99 5.22
C LYS A 313 -10.49 -18.36 5.46
N ALA A 314 -9.97 -18.07 6.65
CA ALA A 314 -8.68 -18.57 7.12
C ALA A 314 -8.59 -20.09 6.95
N SER A 315 -7.63 -20.54 6.13
CA SER A 315 -7.38 -21.95 5.85
C SER A 315 -5.99 -22.12 5.24
N THR A 316 -5.48 -23.36 5.20
CA THR A 316 -4.23 -23.67 4.50
C THR A 316 -4.28 -23.33 3.01
N GLU A 317 -5.45 -23.48 2.37
CA GLU A 317 -5.62 -23.09 0.97
C GLU A 317 -5.54 -21.57 0.81
N THR A 318 -6.21 -20.82 1.68
CA THR A 318 -6.17 -19.35 1.73
C THR A 318 -4.76 -18.83 1.96
N ASP A 319 -4.01 -19.45 2.89
CA ASP A 319 -2.60 -19.16 3.10
C ASP A 319 -1.75 -19.42 1.86
N THR A 320 -2.03 -20.51 1.15
CA THR A 320 -1.33 -20.85 -0.09
C THR A 320 -1.63 -19.82 -1.18
N LYS A 321 -2.89 -19.37 -1.30
CA LYS A 321 -3.26 -18.28 -2.22
C LYS A 321 -2.53 -16.99 -1.83
N TRP A 322 -2.63 -16.53 -0.58
CA TRP A 322 -1.94 -15.31 -0.16
C TRP A 322 -0.43 -15.35 -0.39
N ASN A 323 0.24 -16.44 -0.01
CA ASN A 323 1.69 -16.56 -0.11
C ASN A 323 2.19 -16.77 -1.55
N ARG A 324 1.29 -17.06 -2.49
CA ARG A 324 1.63 -17.09 -3.91
C ARG A 324 1.98 -15.67 -4.37
N THR A 325 2.97 -15.60 -5.25
CA THR A 325 3.27 -14.36 -5.96
C THR A 325 2.48 -14.34 -7.25
N TYR A 326 1.71 -13.27 -7.45
CA TYR A 326 0.86 -13.08 -8.61
C TYR A 326 1.45 -12.03 -9.51
N LYS A 327 1.39 -12.26 -10.82
CA LYS A 327 1.40 -11.18 -11.79
C LYS A 327 0.07 -10.43 -11.70
N ASN A 328 0.07 -9.18 -12.14
CA ASN A 328 -1.10 -8.34 -12.21
C ASN A 328 -2.30 -9.05 -12.87
N SER A 329 -2.11 -9.58 -14.09
CA SER A 329 -3.10 -10.42 -14.80
C SER A 329 -3.68 -11.59 -13.98
N GLN A 330 -2.89 -12.17 -13.08
CA GLN A 330 -3.29 -13.33 -12.27
C GLN A 330 -4.11 -12.95 -11.03
N ILE A 331 -4.00 -11.72 -10.50
CA ILE A 331 -4.87 -11.26 -9.40
C ILE A 331 -6.32 -11.14 -9.90
N LYS A 332 -6.51 -10.61 -11.11
CA LYS A 332 -7.83 -10.57 -11.75
C LYS A 332 -8.42 -11.96 -11.97
N GLU A 333 -7.62 -12.91 -12.46
CA GLU A 333 -8.05 -14.31 -12.60
C GLU A 333 -8.38 -14.93 -11.25
N LEU A 334 -7.60 -14.63 -10.21
CA LEU A 334 -7.87 -15.10 -8.86
C LEU A 334 -9.21 -14.60 -8.32
N PHE A 335 -9.54 -13.32 -8.51
CA PHE A 335 -10.85 -12.77 -8.14
C PHE A 335 -11.98 -13.57 -8.82
N ASN A 336 -11.89 -13.75 -10.15
CA ASN A 336 -12.90 -14.44 -10.94
C ASN A 336 -13.07 -15.93 -10.55
N THR A 337 -11.96 -16.62 -10.27
CA THR A 337 -11.98 -18.05 -9.91
C THR A 337 -12.37 -18.30 -8.45
N SER A 338 -12.14 -17.33 -7.56
CA SER A 338 -12.46 -17.46 -6.14
C SER A 338 -13.96 -17.42 -5.84
N LYS A 339 -14.79 -16.93 -6.77
CA LYS A 339 -16.25 -17.04 -6.69
C LYS A 339 -16.69 -18.50 -6.48
N ALA A 340 -16.20 -19.41 -7.30
CA ALA A 340 -16.56 -20.83 -7.22
C ALA A 340 -16.04 -21.48 -5.93
N VAL A 341 -14.97 -20.95 -5.33
CA VAL A 341 -14.43 -21.44 -4.06
C VAL A 341 -15.39 -21.13 -2.92
N VAL A 342 -15.86 -19.87 -2.83
CA VAL A 342 -16.76 -19.45 -1.74
C VAL A 342 -18.16 -20.05 -1.88
N GLU A 343 -18.66 -20.24 -3.09
CA GLU A 343 -19.92 -20.93 -3.37
C GLU A 343 -19.90 -22.41 -2.90
N GLY A 344 -18.72 -22.97 -2.65
CA GLY A 344 -18.54 -24.32 -2.10
C GLY A 344 -18.55 -24.41 -0.57
N TYR A 345 -18.66 -23.30 0.16
CA TYR A 345 -18.73 -23.31 1.62
C TYR A 345 -20.10 -23.77 2.11
N ASP A 346 -20.12 -24.63 3.15
CA ASP A 346 -21.36 -25.18 3.71
C ASP A 346 -22.32 -24.10 4.26
N ASP A 347 -21.76 -22.97 4.69
CA ASP A 347 -22.47 -21.80 5.23
C ASP A 347 -22.48 -20.62 4.24
N TYR A 348 -22.33 -20.87 2.94
CA TYR A 348 -22.28 -19.82 1.93
C TYR A 348 -23.51 -18.91 1.99
N ALA A 349 -23.24 -17.62 2.18
CA ALA A 349 -24.18 -16.54 1.92
C ALA A 349 -23.43 -15.42 1.18
N VAL A 350 -24.11 -14.77 0.23
CA VAL A 350 -23.49 -13.76 -0.65
C VAL A 350 -22.99 -12.55 0.14
N ASP A 351 -23.67 -12.19 1.23
CA ASP A 351 -23.31 -11.12 2.16
C ASP A 351 -22.21 -11.53 3.15
N LEU A 352 -21.89 -12.82 3.28
CA LEU A 352 -20.77 -13.30 4.09
C LEU A 352 -19.49 -13.45 3.25
N TYR A 353 -19.59 -13.93 2.01
CA TYR A 353 -18.43 -14.34 1.21
C TYR A 353 -18.30 -13.68 -0.16
N GLY A 354 -19.33 -13.01 -0.65
CA GLY A 354 -19.33 -12.38 -1.97
C GLY A 354 -19.46 -13.36 -3.14
N PRO A 355 -19.24 -12.89 -4.39
CA PRO A 355 -18.94 -11.51 -4.77
C PRO A 355 -20.11 -10.57 -4.44
N ALA A 356 -19.85 -9.55 -3.63
CA ALA A 356 -20.87 -8.59 -3.19
C ALA A 356 -20.23 -7.22 -2.94
N ASN A 357 -21.04 -6.17 -2.88
CA ASN A 357 -20.56 -4.84 -2.50
C ASN A 357 -20.22 -4.72 -1.03
N SER A 358 -20.66 -5.67 -0.21
CA SER A 358 -20.31 -5.76 1.19
C SER A 358 -20.17 -7.22 1.57
N VAL A 359 -19.16 -7.52 2.38
CA VAL A 359 -18.95 -8.84 2.97
C VAL A 359 -18.65 -8.69 4.46
N LYS A 360 -19.27 -9.55 5.28
CA LYS A 360 -19.20 -9.48 6.75
C LYS A 360 -18.53 -10.70 7.39
N GLY A 361 -18.38 -10.64 8.71
CA GLY A 361 -17.81 -11.70 9.52
C GLY A 361 -16.29 -11.79 9.44
N ILE A 362 -15.61 -10.73 9.01
CA ILE A 362 -14.17 -10.71 8.75
C ILE A 362 -13.39 -11.08 10.02
N GLN A 363 -12.44 -12.01 9.90
CA GLN A 363 -11.64 -12.51 11.01
C GLN A 363 -10.14 -12.53 10.68
N THR A 364 -9.31 -12.57 11.72
CA THR A 364 -7.87 -12.77 11.59
C THR A 364 -7.54 -14.03 10.78
N GLY A 365 -6.68 -13.88 9.78
CA GLY A 365 -6.28 -14.94 8.85
C GLY A 365 -7.10 -15.02 7.57
N ASP A 366 -8.24 -14.31 7.49
CA ASP A 366 -9.03 -14.23 6.25
C ASP A 366 -8.27 -13.47 5.15
N VAL A 367 -8.64 -13.76 3.90
CA VAL A 367 -8.21 -12.99 2.73
C VAL A 367 -9.43 -12.42 2.01
N ILE A 368 -9.44 -11.10 1.83
CA ILE A 368 -10.49 -10.37 1.12
C ILE A 368 -9.94 -10.01 -0.25
N LEU A 369 -10.49 -10.60 -1.31
CA LEU A 369 -10.25 -10.20 -2.68
C LEU A 369 -11.19 -9.04 -3.02
N TYR A 370 -10.72 -8.06 -3.79
CA TYR A 370 -11.56 -6.93 -4.19
C TYR A 370 -11.35 -6.53 -5.65
N PHE A 371 -12.39 -5.88 -6.19
CA PHE A 371 -12.39 -5.23 -7.49
C PHE A 371 -13.12 -3.89 -7.37
N SER A 372 -12.38 -2.78 -7.43
CA SER A 372 -12.95 -1.42 -7.54
C SER A 372 -13.29 -1.19 -9.01
N GLU A 373 -14.58 -1.16 -9.33
CA GLU A 373 -15.09 -1.13 -10.72
C GLU A 373 -14.76 0.21 -11.38
N ASP A 374 -15.00 1.31 -10.66
CA ASP A 374 -14.82 2.67 -11.18
C ASP A 374 -13.35 3.04 -11.41
N ARG A 375 -12.43 2.46 -10.63
CA ARG A 375 -10.99 2.70 -10.73
C ARG A 375 -10.23 1.56 -11.40
N ASN A 376 -10.91 0.48 -11.79
CA ASN A 376 -10.32 -0.72 -12.39
C ASN A 376 -9.13 -1.29 -11.58
N ILE A 377 -9.29 -1.39 -10.25
CA ILE A 377 -8.24 -1.88 -9.34
C ILE A 377 -8.62 -3.28 -8.86
N TYR A 378 -7.68 -4.21 -8.92
CA TYR A 378 -7.83 -5.55 -8.34
C TYR A 378 -6.79 -5.74 -7.25
N GLY A 379 -7.18 -6.39 -6.16
CA GLY A 379 -6.23 -6.74 -5.12
C GLY A 379 -6.75 -7.76 -4.14
N MET A 380 -5.93 -8.02 -3.13
CA MET A 380 -6.28 -8.86 -2.00
C MET A 380 -5.71 -8.29 -0.71
N ILE A 381 -6.45 -8.45 0.37
CA ILE A 381 -6.12 -8.00 1.72
C ILE A 381 -6.07 -9.24 2.61
N ARG A 382 -4.96 -9.48 3.30
CA ARG A 382 -4.88 -10.47 4.37
C ARG A 382 -5.04 -9.80 5.71
N VAL A 383 -6.02 -10.24 6.49
CA VAL A 383 -6.21 -9.77 7.86
C VAL A 383 -5.17 -10.43 8.76
N THR A 384 -4.32 -9.61 9.37
CA THR A 384 -3.26 -10.08 10.27
C THR A 384 -3.65 -10.00 11.73
N ASP A 385 -4.53 -9.06 12.08
CA ASP A 385 -5.13 -8.92 13.40
C ASP A 385 -6.46 -8.16 13.28
N SER A 386 -7.41 -8.44 14.16
CA SER A 386 -8.73 -7.82 14.14
C SER A 386 -9.37 -7.86 15.51
N GLY A 387 -9.97 -6.75 15.93
CA GLY A 387 -10.79 -6.67 17.14
C GLY A 387 -12.08 -5.88 16.88
N PRO A 388 -12.86 -5.61 17.94
CA PRO A 388 -14.10 -4.84 17.82
C PRO A 388 -13.90 -3.46 17.18
N ASP A 389 -12.80 -2.79 17.55
CA ASP A 389 -12.51 -1.41 17.15
C ASP A 389 -11.30 -1.23 16.22
N PHE A 390 -10.68 -2.32 15.76
CA PHE A 390 -9.47 -2.19 14.93
C PHE A 390 -9.32 -3.30 13.91
N LEU A 391 -8.60 -3.00 12.84
CA LEU A 391 -8.18 -3.95 11.82
C LEU A 391 -6.73 -3.69 11.43
N LYS A 392 -5.91 -4.74 11.45
CA LYS A 392 -4.58 -4.74 10.85
C LYS A 392 -4.54 -5.74 9.73
N ALA A 393 -3.95 -5.32 8.62
CA ALA A 393 -3.91 -6.14 7.43
C ALA A 393 -2.70 -5.83 6.55
N GLN A 394 -2.48 -6.68 5.55
CA GLN A 394 -1.52 -6.47 4.48
C GLN A 394 -2.26 -6.58 3.16
N ALA A 395 -1.91 -5.75 2.18
CA ALA A 395 -2.52 -5.80 0.86
C ALA A 395 -1.51 -6.08 -0.24
N LYS A 396 -2.00 -6.71 -1.31
CA LYS A 396 -1.34 -6.84 -2.61
C LYS A 396 -2.28 -6.30 -3.67
N VAL A 397 -1.81 -5.30 -4.42
CA VAL A 397 -2.66 -4.44 -5.22
C VAL A 397 -2.10 -4.28 -6.60
N ASN A 398 -2.99 -4.38 -7.57
CA ASN A 398 -2.69 -4.14 -8.95
C ASN A 398 -3.60 -3.04 -9.51
N ILE A 399 -2.95 -1.99 -10.01
CA ILE A 399 -3.58 -0.81 -10.58
C ILE A 399 -3.43 -0.91 -12.10
N TYR A 400 -4.55 -1.13 -12.81
CA TYR A 400 -4.53 -1.20 -14.27
C TYR A 400 -4.67 0.16 -14.93
N ASP A 401 -5.37 1.10 -14.29
CA ASP A 401 -5.52 2.46 -14.80
C ASP A 401 -5.88 3.37 -13.61
N LYS A 402 -4.94 4.21 -13.15
CA LYS A 402 -5.25 5.20 -12.11
C LYS A 402 -6.02 6.33 -12.78
N GLY A 403 -7.28 6.08 -13.11
CA GLY A 403 -8.18 7.14 -13.57
C GLY A 403 -8.19 8.22 -12.50
N GLU A 404 -7.65 9.40 -12.81
CA GLU A 404 -7.80 10.56 -11.94
C GLU A 404 -9.27 10.94 -11.95
N LEU A 405 -9.93 10.61 -10.86
CA LEU A 405 -11.29 11.01 -10.64
C LEU A 405 -11.26 12.45 -10.10
N VAL A 406 -11.99 13.35 -10.78
CA VAL A 406 -12.05 14.76 -10.37
C VAL A 406 -12.70 14.84 -8.99
N PRO A 407 -12.03 15.43 -7.98
CA PRO A 407 -12.63 15.64 -6.67
C PRO A 407 -13.92 16.47 -6.78
N PRO A 408 -14.92 16.23 -5.92
CA PRO A 408 -16.10 17.08 -5.90
C PRO A 408 -15.73 18.53 -5.59
N VAL A 409 -16.46 19.48 -6.19
CA VAL A 409 -16.33 20.89 -5.83
C VAL A 409 -16.93 21.06 -4.44
N LEU A 410 -16.13 21.61 -3.51
CA LEU A 410 -16.53 21.76 -2.12
C LEU A 410 -16.90 23.20 -1.82
N HIS A 411 -18.09 23.37 -1.29
CA HIS A 411 -18.69 24.63 -0.92
C HIS A 411 -18.52 24.86 0.59
N GLU A 412 -17.39 25.45 0.99
CA GLU A 412 -17.09 25.75 2.39
C GLU A 412 -16.55 27.18 2.58
N PHE A 413 -16.82 27.79 3.73
CA PHE A 413 -16.14 29.00 4.16
C PHE A 413 -15.90 29.00 5.66
N THR A 414 -14.84 29.69 6.09
CA THR A 414 -14.51 29.83 7.51
C THR A 414 -14.62 31.29 7.92
N SER A 415 -15.35 31.52 9.01
CA SER A 415 -15.44 32.81 9.68
C SER A 415 -14.45 32.82 10.84
N THR A 416 -13.37 33.61 10.72
CA THR A 416 -12.29 33.70 11.72
C THR A 416 -12.30 35.05 12.42
N GLY A 417 -12.20 35.10 13.76
CA GLY A 417 -11.91 36.34 14.48
C GLY A 417 -13.12 37.20 14.88
N ALA A 418 -12.89 38.14 15.81
CA ALA A 418 -13.92 39.01 16.38
C ALA A 418 -13.78 40.47 15.92
N GLY A 419 -14.80 41.00 15.25
CA GLY A 419 -14.84 42.39 14.75
C GLY A 419 -14.98 42.50 13.22
N SER A 420 -15.27 43.71 12.72
CA SER A 420 -15.45 43.95 11.26
C SER A 420 -14.16 43.76 10.45
N SER A 421 -12.98 43.90 11.07
CA SER A 421 -11.69 43.65 10.45
C SER A 421 -11.36 42.18 10.24
N THR A 422 -12.22 41.28 10.70
CA THR A 422 -12.08 39.83 10.58
C THR A 422 -13.42 39.20 10.16
N ALA A 423 -14.30 39.97 9.51
CA ALA A 423 -15.54 39.42 8.98
C ALA A 423 -15.25 38.62 7.70
N ALA A 424 -15.97 37.53 7.50
CA ALA A 424 -16.00 36.79 6.26
C ALA A 424 -17.14 37.33 5.40
N TYR A 425 -16.78 37.89 4.24
CA TYR A 425 -17.71 38.39 3.24
C TYR A 425 -17.82 37.33 2.15
N VAL A 426 -18.97 36.68 2.06
CA VAL A 426 -19.11 35.41 1.33
C VAL A 426 -19.86 35.63 0.02
N ASP A 427 -19.25 35.24 -1.09
CA ASP A 427 -19.89 35.03 -2.39
C ASP A 427 -20.12 33.52 -2.57
N PHE A 428 -21.35 33.06 -2.38
CA PHE A 428 -21.68 31.64 -2.49
C PHE A 428 -21.62 31.14 -3.93
N LYS A 429 -21.87 32.00 -4.92
CA LYS A 429 -21.87 31.60 -6.34
C LYS A 429 -20.48 31.20 -6.82
N THR A 430 -19.45 31.93 -6.41
CA THR A 430 -18.06 31.64 -6.79
C THR A 430 -17.27 30.90 -5.71
N GLY A 431 -17.79 30.86 -4.48
CA GLY A 431 -17.11 30.33 -3.31
C GLY A 431 -16.02 31.24 -2.75
N ASN A 432 -15.91 32.48 -3.24
CA ASN A 432 -14.93 33.44 -2.73
C ASN A 432 -15.31 33.94 -1.34
N VAL A 433 -14.29 34.10 -0.49
CA VAL A 433 -14.42 34.66 0.86
C VAL A 433 -13.45 35.81 1.01
N TYR A 434 -13.98 37.02 1.05
CA TYR A 434 -13.17 38.20 1.34
C TYR A 434 -13.06 38.37 2.85
N THR A 435 -11.87 38.70 3.35
CA THR A 435 -11.56 38.65 4.80
C THR A 435 -11.36 40.02 5.42
N THR A 436 -11.36 41.05 4.59
CA THR A 436 -11.25 42.45 5.01
C THR A 436 -12.44 43.27 4.54
N GLU A 437 -12.78 44.31 5.30
CA GLU A 437 -13.88 45.23 4.94
C GLU A 437 -13.65 45.92 3.59
N ALA A 438 -12.41 46.25 3.24
CA ALA A 438 -12.07 46.90 1.97
C ALA A 438 -12.27 45.97 0.76
N GLU A 439 -11.90 44.69 0.88
CA GLU A 439 -12.21 43.70 -0.15
C GLU A 439 -13.72 43.46 -0.24
N GLY A 440 -14.41 43.45 0.91
CA GLY A 440 -15.86 43.38 0.99
C GLY A 440 -16.54 44.51 0.21
N GLU A 441 -16.13 45.75 0.47
CA GLU A 441 -16.63 46.93 -0.22
C GLU A 441 -16.36 46.89 -1.73
N ALA A 442 -15.16 46.45 -2.13
CA ALA A 442 -14.77 46.36 -3.54
C ALA A 442 -15.58 45.32 -4.33
N ASN A 443 -16.07 44.27 -3.66
CA ASN A 443 -16.79 43.14 -4.27
C ASN A 443 -18.24 43.03 -3.77
N VAL A 444 -18.82 44.12 -3.27
CA VAL A 444 -20.14 44.12 -2.63
C VAL A 444 -21.29 43.58 -3.48
N ALA A 445 -21.21 43.76 -4.80
CA ALA A 445 -22.20 43.23 -5.73
C ALA A 445 -22.21 41.69 -5.80
N ASP A 446 -21.13 41.04 -5.37
CA ASP A 446 -20.97 39.59 -5.36
C ASP A 446 -21.18 38.99 -3.97
N ILE A 447 -21.25 39.81 -2.91
CA ILE A 447 -21.38 39.32 -1.54
C ILE A 447 -22.84 39.05 -1.21
N ASP A 448 -23.13 37.82 -0.84
CA ASP A 448 -24.45 37.37 -0.44
C ASP A 448 -24.69 37.62 1.06
N ILE A 449 -23.70 37.29 1.88
CA ILE A 449 -23.76 37.45 3.33
C ILE A 449 -22.43 37.91 3.94
N ILE A 450 -22.52 38.39 5.16
CA ILE A 450 -21.40 38.70 6.02
C ILE A 450 -21.49 37.83 7.27
N SER A 451 -20.46 37.04 7.53
CA SER A 451 -20.29 36.29 8.77
C SER A 451 -19.28 36.98 9.67
N VAL A 452 -19.63 37.21 10.92
CA VAL A 452 -18.71 37.84 11.88
C VAL A 452 -18.96 37.36 13.31
N ARG A 453 -17.86 37.11 14.03
CA ARG A 453 -17.92 36.69 15.42
C ARG A 453 -17.98 37.89 16.36
N GLY A 454 -18.91 37.84 17.31
CA GLY A 454 -18.98 38.72 18.47
C GLY A 454 -18.36 38.10 19.70
N SER A 455 -17.68 38.93 20.50
CA SER A 455 -17.05 38.54 21.76
C SER A 455 -18.02 37.91 22.77
N SER A 456 -19.30 38.30 22.73
CA SER A 456 -20.35 37.79 23.63
C SER A 456 -21.57 37.20 22.91
N SER A 457 -21.67 37.35 21.59
CA SER A 457 -22.83 36.90 20.79
C SER A 457 -22.53 35.68 19.92
N GLY A 458 -21.30 35.16 20.00
CA GLY A 458 -20.87 34.06 19.13
C GLY A 458 -20.82 34.50 17.66
N ASN A 459 -20.98 33.58 16.72
CA ASN A 459 -21.03 33.91 15.31
C ASN A 459 -22.36 34.57 14.91
N ASN A 460 -22.30 35.49 13.96
CA ASN A 460 -23.45 36.22 13.46
C ASN A 460 -23.43 36.23 11.93
N LEU A 461 -24.58 35.98 11.32
CA LEU A 461 -24.77 36.10 9.88
C LEU A 461 -25.67 37.30 9.58
N PHE A 462 -25.29 38.08 8.57
CA PHE A 462 -26.00 39.29 8.14
C PHE A 462 -26.12 39.33 6.61
N PRO A 463 -27.26 39.76 6.05
CA PRO A 463 -27.29 40.21 4.67
C PRO A 463 -26.62 41.59 4.56
N THR A 464 -26.05 41.91 3.41
CA THR A 464 -25.32 43.18 3.20
C THR A 464 -26.23 44.42 3.34
N THR A 465 -27.54 44.24 3.16
CA THR A 465 -28.58 45.27 3.32
C THR A 465 -28.99 45.55 4.77
N SER A 466 -28.52 44.78 5.76
CA SER A 466 -28.91 44.93 7.17
C SER A 466 -28.01 45.91 7.94
N ASP A 467 -27.78 47.10 7.38
CA ASP A 467 -26.86 48.11 7.96
C ASP A 467 -27.31 48.60 9.35
N ALA A 468 -28.62 48.72 9.61
CA ALA A 468 -29.14 49.06 10.93
C ALA A 468 -28.77 48.00 11.99
N THR A 469 -28.78 46.72 11.62
CA THR A 469 -28.47 45.61 12.54
C THR A 469 -26.96 45.41 12.72
N ALA A 470 -26.17 45.67 11.67
CA ALA A 470 -24.72 45.76 11.74
C ALA A 470 -24.29 46.98 12.59
N GLY A 471 -24.99 48.12 12.45
CA GLY A 471 -24.78 49.34 13.23
C GLY A 471 -25.10 49.17 14.72
N ALA A 472 -26.08 48.34 15.06
CA ALA A 472 -26.35 47.95 16.46
C ALA A 472 -25.22 47.11 17.09
N TRP A 473 -24.32 46.55 16.26
CA TRP A 473 -23.16 45.77 16.70
C TRP A 473 -21.87 46.61 16.70
N TYR A 474 -21.65 47.40 15.65
CA TYR A 474 -20.63 48.44 15.61
C TYR A 474 -21.12 49.62 14.76
N ALA A 475 -21.51 50.71 15.42
CA ALA A 475 -22.21 51.84 14.78
C ALA A 475 -21.48 52.39 13.55
N SER A 476 -20.16 52.53 13.62
CA SER A 476 -19.37 53.04 12.50
C SER A 476 -19.33 52.08 11.30
N TRP A 477 -19.47 50.78 11.53
CA TRP A 477 -19.51 49.78 10.44
C TRP A 477 -20.85 49.79 9.73
N GLY A 478 -21.97 49.88 10.46
CA GLY A 478 -23.28 50.09 9.86
C GLY A 478 -23.32 51.33 8.96
N THR A 479 -22.77 52.46 9.42
CA THR A 479 -22.67 53.69 8.60
C THR A 479 -21.86 53.48 7.31
N ARG A 480 -20.74 52.74 7.36
CA ARG A 480 -19.93 52.48 6.17
C ARG A 480 -20.61 51.50 5.21
N MET A 481 -21.18 50.41 5.72
CA MET A 481 -21.97 49.47 4.93
C MET A 481 -23.15 50.16 4.23
N ALA A 482 -23.82 51.11 4.89
CA ALA A 482 -24.91 51.88 4.28
C ALA A 482 -24.48 52.68 3.04
N THR A 483 -23.19 52.98 2.89
CA THR A 483 -22.63 53.68 1.72
C THR A 483 -22.18 52.76 0.59
N TRP A 484 -22.16 51.44 0.81
CA TRP A 484 -21.73 50.51 -0.22
C TRP A 484 -22.73 50.46 -1.38
N PRO A 485 -22.26 50.50 -2.65
CA PRO A 485 -23.13 50.37 -3.81
C PRO A 485 -23.66 48.94 -3.95
N ASN A 486 -24.78 48.73 -4.66
CA ASN A 486 -25.22 47.41 -5.15
C ASN A 486 -25.22 46.27 -4.09
N ARG A 487 -25.73 46.55 -2.89
CA ARG A 487 -25.83 45.58 -1.79
C ARG A 487 -26.91 44.54 -2.09
N ASN A 488 -26.55 43.26 -2.03
CA ASN A 488 -27.49 42.16 -2.23
C ASN A 488 -28.39 41.94 -1.01
N ALA A 489 -29.70 41.95 -1.25
CA ALA A 489 -30.70 41.53 -0.28
C ALA A 489 -30.69 40.00 -0.13
N ALA A 490 -30.73 39.54 1.12
CA ALA A 490 -30.92 38.14 1.42
C ALA A 490 -31.82 37.97 2.65
N GLU A 491 -32.58 36.87 2.64
CA GLU A 491 -33.42 36.44 3.74
C GLU A 491 -32.76 35.26 4.45
N ILE A 492 -32.51 35.38 5.75
CA ILE A 492 -31.88 34.33 6.54
C ILE A 492 -32.94 33.65 7.39
N TYR A 493 -33.10 32.34 7.20
CA TYR A 493 -34.01 31.49 7.95
C TYR A 493 -33.17 30.57 8.85
N GLY A 494 -33.17 30.89 10.15
CA GLY A 494 -32.65 30.00 11.18
C GLY A 494 -33.78 29.55 12.09
N TYR A 495 -33.56 28.47 12.87
CA TYR A 495 -34.56 27.89 13.77
C TYR A 495 -35.85 27.49 13.04
N LEU A 496 -35.75 26.50 12.15
CA LEU A 496 -36.86 26.01 11.33
C LEU A 496 -37.97 25.29 12.13
N GLY A 497 -37.88 25.28 13.47
CA GLY A 497 -38.91 24.75 14.37
C GLY A 497 -38.32 23.94 15.54
N ASP A 498 -39.18 23.60 16.51
CA ASP A 498 -38.86 22.84 17.74
C ASP A 498 -38.84 21.31 17.52
N THR A 499 -38.72 20.85 16.28
CA THR A 499 -38.50 19.43 15.97
C THR A 499 -37.13 19.00 16.47
N THR A 500 -37.00 17.71 16.83
CA THR A 500 -35.75 17.13 17.35
C THR A 500 -34.57 17.44 16.43
N PRO A 501 -33.41 17.92 16.95
CA PRO A 501 -32.23 18.29 16.15
C PRO A 501 -31.75 17.26 15.10
N ALA A 502 -32.11 15.98 15.25
CA ALA A 502 -31.83 14.94 14.25
C ALA A 502 -32.51 15.22 12.89
N HIS A 503 -33.74 15.74 12.89
CA HIS A 503 -34.53 15.93 11.67
C HIS A 503 -33.93 16.98 10.72
N TRP A 504 -33.37 18.07 11.28
CA TRP A 504 -32.76 19.13 10.47
C TRP A 504 -31.40 18.71 9.92
N TRP A 505 -30.62 17.98 10.72
CA TRP A 505 -29.37 17.40 10.24
C TRP A 505 -29.61 16.48 9.04
N GLU A 506 -30.53 15.53 9.15
CA GLU A 506 -30.96 14.64 8.06
C GLU A 506 -31.42 15.45 6.83
N LEU A 507 -32.23 16.50 7.02
CA LEU A 507 -32.68 17.36 5.93
C LEU A 507 -31.50 17.90 5.10
N TYR A 508 -30.47 18.47 5.73
CA TYR A 508 -29.32 19.02 4.98
C TYR A 508 -28.67 17.97 4.07
N HIS A 509 -28.50 16.77 4.59
CA HIS A 509 -27.86 15.67 3.89
C HIS A 509 -28.70 15.20 2.70
N ASP A 510 -30.02 15.20 2.84
CA ASP A 510 -30.95 14.80 1.77
C ASP A 510 -31.14 15.89 0.69
N LEU A 511 -30.78 17.15 0.96
CA LEU A 511 -30.88 18.22 -0.03
C LEU A 511 -30.04 17.91 -1.27
N LYS A 512 -30.64 18.06 -2.45
CA LYS A 512 -29.97 17.99 -3.74
C LYS A 512 -29.71 19.38 -4.27
N GLU A 513 -28.56 19.62 -4.90
CA GLU A 513 -28.26 20.89 -5.57
C GLU A 513 -28.95 20.96 -6.95
N ASP A 514 -30.27 20.79 -6.93
CA ASP A 514 -31.17 20.95 -8.06
C ASP A 514 -32.46 21.66 -7.63
N GLN A 515 -33.41 21.84 -8.54
CA GLN A 515 -34.64 22.60 -8.28
C GLN A 515 -35.49 22.04 -7.12
N THR A 516 -35.31 20.77 -6.71
CA THR A 516 -36.03 20.19 -5.58
C THR A 516 -35.64 20.81 -4.23
N MET A 517 -34.43 21.37 -4.12
CA MET A 517 -33.99 22.11 -2.92
C MET A 517 -34.93 23.27 -2.58
N TRP A 518 -35.54 23.87 -3.61
CA TRP A 518 -36.50 24.96 -3.42
C TRP A 518 -37.79 24.48 -2.74
N ASP A 519 -38.30 23.30 -3.13
CA ASP A 519 -39.50 22.72 -2.53
C ASP A 519 -39.24 22.35 -1.05
N ASP A 520 -38.06 21.79 -0.76
CA ASP A 520 -37.60 21.50 0.60
C ASP A 520 -37.47 22.78 1.43
N PHE A 521 -36.87 23.82 0.86
CA PHE A 521 -36.79 25.14 1.49
C PHE A 521 -38.17 25.72 1.81
N GLN A 522 -39.10 25.72 0.85
CA GLN A 522 -40.45 26.24 1.07
C GLN A 522 -41.17 25.48 2.18
N THR A 523 -41.02 24.16 2.21
CA THR A 523 -41.60 23.30 3.23
C THR A 523 -40.99 23.60 4.60
N ALA A 524 -39.65 23.66 4.68
CA ALA A 524 -38.92 23.87 5.92
C ALA A 524 -39.08 25.28 6.51
N THR A 525 -39.32 26.29 5.67
CA THR A 525 -39.51 27.69 6.08
C THR A 525 -40.97 28.10 6.22
N ALA A 526 -41.92 27.18 5.99
CA ALA A 526 -43.34 27.46 6.12
C ALA A 526 -43.70 27.94 7.54
N GLY A 527 -44.11 29.20 7.67
CA GLY A 527 -44.44 29.82 8.96
C GLY A 527 -43.24 30.34 9.76
N VAL A 528 -42.03 30.31 9.19
CA VAL A 528 -40.82 30.87 9.77
C VAL A 528 -40.57 32.26 9.17
N THR A 529 -40.39 33.27 10.02
CA THR A 529 -40.07 34.63 9.55
C THR A 529 -38.56 34.78 9.35
N PRO A 530 -38.08 35.32 8.22
CA PRO A 530 -36.66 35.55 8.04
C PRO A 530 -36.12 36.60 9.03
N VAL A 531 -34.89 36.41 9.47
CA VAL A 531 -34.20 37.33 10.38
C VAL A 531 -33.18 38.18 9.63
N GLN A 532 -33.06 39.43 10.06
CA GLN A 532 -32.06 40.38 9.53
C GLN A 532 -30.68 40.23 10.20
N ARG A 533 -30.58 39.33 11.18
CA ARG A 533 -29.34 38.87 11.83
C ARG A 533 -29.62 37.55 12.51
N LEU A 534 -28.87 36.51 12.14
CA LEU A 534 -28.89 35.26 12.88
C LEU A 534 -27.79 35.28 13.94
N ARG A 535 -28.14 35.11 15.22
CA ARG A 535 -27.19 35.06 16.34
C ARG A 535 -27.01 33.63 16.83
N GLU A 536 -25.78 33.29 17.16
CA GLU A 536 -25.45 31.99 17.74
C GLU A 536 -26.05 31.80 19.15
N THR A 537 -26.09 32.85 20.00
CA THR A 537 -26.54 32.72 21.40
C THR A 537 -28.03 32.47 21.62
N SER A 538 -28.87 32.60 20.59
CA SER A 538 -30.31 32.29 20.67
C SER A 538 -30.61 30.79 20.53
N VAL A 539 -29.61 29.96 20.19
CA VAL A 539 -29.67 28.50 20.29
C VAL A 539 -28.89 28.15 21.55
N SER A 540 -29.51 27.44 22.48
CA SER A 540 -28.87 27.02 23.74
C SER A 540 -27.45 26.50 23.49
N THR A 541 -26.49 26.89 24.32
CA THR A 541 -25.05 26.53 24.31
C THR A 541 -24.73 25.04 24.50
N GLY A 542 -25.62 24.15 24.06
CA GLY A 542 -25.41 22.70 24.02
C GLY A 542 -25.04 22.20 22.62
N PRO A 543 -24.76 20.89 22.48
CA PRO A 543 -24.36 20.22 21.23
C PRO A 543 -25.38 20.30 20.08
N LYS A 544 -26.45 21.09 20.20
CA LYS A 544 -27.54 21.24 19.23
C LYS A 544 -27.19 22.14 18.04
N PHE A 545 -26.18 23.01 18.15
CA PHE A 545 -25.81 23.95 17.07
C PHE A 545 -25.20 23.25 15.84
N ASN A 546 -24.42 22.18 16.06
CA ASN A 546 -23.81 21.39 14.98
C ASN A 546 -24.86 20.66 14.12
N LYS A 547 -26.11 20.58 14.59
CA LYS A 547 -27.23 19.89 13.94
C LYS A 547 -28.28 20.82 13.35
N THR A 548 -27.99 22.12 13.28
CA THR A 548 -28.95 23.11 12.76
C THR A 548 -28.62 23.46 11.31
N VAL A 549 -29.65 23.50 10.47
CA VAL A 549 -29.58 23.98 9.09
C VAL A 549 -30.04 25.43 9.03
N ILE A 550 -29.31 26.23 8.28
CA ILE A 550 -29.63 27.63 8.01
C ILE A 550 -29.94 27.74 6.53
N PHE A 551 -31.12 28.22 6.17
CA PHE A 551 -31.40 28.57 4.79
C PHE A 551 -31.19 30.06 4.55
N ILE A 552 -30.60 30.40 3.41
CA ILE A 552 -30.36 31.77 2.97
C ILE A 552 -30.87 31.90 1.54
N HIS A 553 -31.85 32.77 1.34
CA HIS A 553 -32.39 33.10 0.03
C HIS A 553 -31.84 34.46 -0.39
N CYS A 554 -30.88 34.45 -1.32
CA CYS A 554 -30.22 35.64 -1.85
C CYS A 554 -31.07 36.20 -3.00
N LEU A 555 -31.96 37.13 -2.67
CA LEU A 555 -33.04 37.60 -3.54
C LEU A 555 -32.51 38.20 -4.85
N ASP A 556 -31.48 39.04 -4.77
CA ASP A 556 -30.98 39.79 -5.93
C ASP A 556 -30.15 38.93 -6.89
N ARG A 557 -29.44 37.93 -6.34
CA ARG A 557 -28.61 37.00 -7.12
C ARG A 557 -29.33 35.69 -7.46
N LYS A 558 -30.60 35.56 -7.05
CA LYS A 558 -31.43 34.37 -7.23
C LYS A 558 -30.75 33.09 -6.74
N LEU A 559 -30.11 33.13 -5.57
CA LEU A 559 -29.46 31.95 -5.00
C LEU A 559 -30.27 31.43 -3.82
N LEU A 560 -30.42 30.12 -3.73
CA LEU A 560 -30.83 29.45 -2.51
C LEU A 560 -29.64 28.68 -1.94
N VAL A 561 -29.35 28.93 -0.67
CA VAL A 561 -28.21 28.33 0.02
C VAL A 561 -28.70 27.66 1.30
N ALA A 562 -28.29 26.42 1.52
CA ALA A 562 -28.43 25.74 2.80
C ALA A 562 -27.06 25.63 3.45
N LEU A 563 -26.92 26.01 4.71
CA LEU A 563 -25.69 25.91 5.47
C LEU A 563 -25.83 24.99 6.65
N LYS A 564 -24.75 24.25 6.93
CA LYS A 564 -24.53 23.59 8.21
C LYS A 564 -23.21 24.02 8.81
N VAL A 565 -23.13 23.94 10.13
CA VAL A 565 -21.87 24.13 10.86
C VAL A 565 -21.09 22.83 10.76
N LYS A 566 -19.90 22.90 10.17
CA LYS A 566 -19.01 21.75 10.06
C LYS A 566 -18.13 21.62 11.29
N GLU A 567 -17.43 22.70 11.62
CA GLU A 567 -16.47 22.71 12.72
C GLU A 567 -16.58 24.02 13.49
N ARG A 568 -16.41 23.91 14.80
CA ARG A 568 -16.30 25.06 15.70
C ARG A 568 -15.05 24.94 16.54
N LEU A 569 -14.15 25.90 16.36
CA LEU A 569 -12.98 26.09 17.20
C LEU A 569 -13.17 27.30 18.11
N ALA A 570 -12.24 27.49 19.04
CA ALA A 570 -12.27 28.63 19.96
C ALA A 570 -12.25 29.98 19.24
N GLU A 571 -11.74 30.05 18.02
CA GLU A 571 -11.53 31.29 17.26
C GLU A 571 -12.17 31.34 15.87
N SER A 572 -12.76 30.22 15.41
CA SER A 572 -13.33 30.11 14.08
C SER A 572 -14.57 29.21 14.05
N ILE A 573 -15.42 29.45 13.05
CA ILE A 573 -16.49 28.53 12.65
C ILE A 573 -16.37 28.28 11.16
N THR A 574 -16.35 27.01 10.77
CA THR A 574 -16.39 26.60 9.37
C THR A 574 -17.80 26.13 9.03
N TYR A 575 -18.33 26.69 7.95
CA TYR A 575 -19.61 26.32 7.38
C TYR A 575 -19.40 25.53 6.10
N ARG A 576 -20.23 24.51 5.92
CA ARG A 576 -20.44 23.87 4.61
C ARG A 576 -21.78 24.32 4.08
N TYR A 577 -21.86 24.54 2.77
CA TYR A 577 -23.10 24.95 2.12
C TYR A 577 -23.43 24.11 0.88
N LYS A 578 -24.72 24.01 0.58
CA LYS A 578 -25.28 23.55 -0.70
C LYS A 578 -25.93 24.76 -1.36
N ILE A 579 -25.86 24.88 -2.68
CA ILE A 579 -26.35 26.04 -3.42
C ILE A 579 -27.06 25.64 -4.71
N ILE A 580 -28.14 26.35 -5.04
CA ILE A 580 -28.76 26.37 -6.37
C ILE A 580 -28.98 27.80 -6.86
N GLU A 581 -28.98 27.97 -8.18
CA GLU A 581 -29.47 29.19 -8.84
C GLU A 581 -30.93 28.98 -9.24
N LEU A 582 -31.80 29.90 -8.81
CA LEU A 582 -33.23 29.88 -9.09
C LEU A 582 -33.51 30.54 -10.44
N GLU A 583 -34.45 29.98 -11.21
CA GLU A 583 -34.79 30.47 -12.56
C GLU A 583 -35.42 31.88 -12.61
#